data_AF-A0A2P5KB82-F1
#
_entry.id   AF-A0A2P5KB82-F1
#
_cell.length_a   1.000
_cell.length_b   1.000
_cell.length_c   1.000
_cell.angle_alpha   90.00
_cell.angle_beta   90.00
_cell.angle_gamma   90.00
#
_symmetry.space_group_name_H-M   'P 1'
#
loop_
_entity.id
_entity.type
_entity.pdbx_description
1 polymer ?
#
loop_
_entity_poly.entity_id
_entity_poly.type
_entity_poly.pdbx_seq_one_letter_code
_entity_poly.pdbx_strand_id
1 'polypeptide(L)'
;MMGVAEAMSLGVSLGIDPAVLAGIISTSTGRCWSSDTYNPYPGVLPNAPAACGYSGGFATVLMLKDLGLATEAVRHAKQPGWLDGKYLSDSITSWASRRLHTPAPVTIDCRAPFPGCRMSCH
;
A
#
# COMPACT_ATOMS: atom_id res chain seq x y z
N MET A 1 3.60 -1.03 3.31
CA MET A 1 3.11 -2.33 2.79
C MET A 1 3.90 -2.94 1.63
N MET A 2 4.47 -2.18 0.67
CA MET A 2 5.05 -2.79 -0.55
C MET A 2 6.09 -3.89 -0.27
N GLY A 3 7.05 -3.65 0.63
CA GLY A 3 8.08 -4.66 0.93
C GLY A 3 7.53 -5.98 1.47
N VAL A 4 6.46 -5.95 2.28
CA VAL A 4 5.79 -7.17 2.76
C VAL A 4 5.05 -7.86 1.61
N ALA A 5 4.39 -7.10 0.74
CA ALA A 5 3.67 -7.67 -0.41
C ALA A 5 4.63 -8.36 -1.39
N GLU A 6 5.79 -7.75 -1.66
CA GLU A 6 6.84 -8.34 -2.50
C GLU A 6 7.44 -9.60 -1.86
N ALA A 7 7.79 -9.55 -0.57
CA ALA A 7 8.33 -10.70 0.15
C ALA A 7 7.34 -11.88 0.15
N MET A 8 6.05 -11.63 0.38
CA MET A 8 5.01 -12.65 0.37
C MET A 8 4.82 -13.24 -1.03
N SER A 9 4.73 -12.39 -2.07
CA SER A 9 4.58 -12.85 -3.45
C SER A 9 5.78 -13.68 -3.93
N LEU A 10 7.00 -13.28 -3.55
CA LEU A 10 8.22 -14.01 -3.85
C LEU A 10 8.23 -15.37 -3.13
N GLY A 11 7.93 -15.41 -1.83
CA GLY A 11 7.95 -16.65 -1.06
C GLY A 11 6.91 -17.67 -1.54
N VAL A 12 5.72 -17.22 -1.94
CA VAL A 12 4.72 -18.10 -2.56
C VAL A 12 5.19 -18.62 -3.92
N SER A 13 5.85 -17.79 -4.72
CA SER A 13 6.43 -18.23 -6.01
C SER A 13 7.54 -19.27 -5.83
N LEU A 14 8.19 -19.27 -4.66
CA LEU A 14 9.16 -20.29 -4.26
C LEU A 14 8.52 -21.54 -3.64
N GLY A 15 7.19 -21.60 -3.54
CA GLY A 15 6.44 -22.75 -3.01
C GLY A 15 6.32 -22.78 -1.48
N ILE A 16 6.61 -21.67 -0.80
CA ILE A 16 6.45 -21.56 0.66
C ILE A 16 4.99 -21.26 0.98
N ASP A 17 4.45 -21.93 1.99
CA ASP A 17 3.10 -21.63 2.49
C ASP A 17 3.04 -20.18 3.04
N PRO A 18 2.11 -19.35 2.57
CA PRO A 18 2.01 -17.95 2.99
C PRO A 18 1.74 -17.78 4.49
N ALA A 19 1.01 -18.69 5.15
CA ALA A 19 0.76 -18.57 6.59
C ALA A 19 2.06 -18.82 7.39
N VAL A 20 2.83 -19.85 7.02
CA VAL A 20 4.16 -20.10 7.60
C VAL A 20 5.11 -18.93 7.34
N LEU A 21 5.17 -18.41 6.12
CA LEU A 21 6.03 -17.28 5.76
C LEU A 21 5.68 -16.02 6.57
N ALA A 22 4.40 -15.71 6.70
CA ALA A 22 3.94 -14.58 7.50
C ALA A 22 4.28 -14.73 8.99
N GLY A 23 4.19 -15.96 9.51
CA GLY A 23 4.65 -16.29 10.87
C GLY A 23 6.14 -16.00 11.04
N ILE A 24 6.97 -16.49 10.12
CA ILE A 24 8.43 -16.26 10.14
C ILE A 24 8.75 -14.77 10.07
N ILE A 25 8.14 -14.02 9.15
CA ILE A 25 8.38 -12.57 9.01
C ILE A 25 7.98 -11.85 10.31
N SER A 26 6.87 -12.23 10.92
CA SER A 26 6.34 -11.59 12.13
C SER A 26 7.15 -11.88 13.40
N THR A 27 7.88 -12.98 13.44
CA THR A 27 8.79 -13.32 14.56
C THR A 27 10.26 -12.94 14.29
N SER A 28 10.58 -12.50 13.08
CA SER A 28 11.94 -12.13 12.67
C SER A 28 12.14 -10.61 12.64
N THR A 29 13.33 -10.18 12.20
CA THR A 29 13.67 -8.75 12.03
C THR A 29 12.82 -8.04 10.98
N GLY A 30 12.14 -8.78 10.10
CA GLY A 30 11.20 -8.24 9.11
C GLY A 30 9.83 -7.85 9.68
N ARG A 31 9.61 -8.03 10.99
CA ARG A 31 8.35 -7.71 11.66
C ARG A 31 8.03 -6.22 11.52
N CYS A 32 6.85 -5.93 10.99
CA CYS A 32 6.28 -4.59 11.00
C CYS A 32 4.75 -4.65 11.15
N TRP A 33 4.10 -3.52 11.39
CA TRP A 33 2.64 -3.45 11.50
C TRP A 33 1.93 -4.05 10.26
N SER A 34 2.51 -3.85 9.08
CA SER A 34 2.00 -4.41 7.83
C SER A 34 2.12 -5.93 7.72
N SER A 35 3.03 -6.59 8.44
CA SER A 35 3.18 -8.06 8.38
C SER A 35 2.30 -8.78 9.40
N ASP A 36 2.20 -8.21 10.60
CA ASP A 36 1.50 -8.73 11.78
C ASP A 36 -0.01 -8.44 11.72
N THR A 37 -0.38 -7.18 11.49
CA THR A 37 -1.77 -6.73 11.71
C THR A 37 -2.51 -6.53 10.39
N TYR A 38 -1.79 -6.22 9.31
CA TYR A 38 -2.39 -5.81 8.04
C TYR A 38 -1.71 -6.47 6.83
N ASN A 39 -1.56 -7.79 6.92
CA ASN A 39 -0.89 -8.59 5.90
C ASN A 39 -1.56 -8.42 4.52
N PRO A 40 -0.80 -8.12 3.45
CA PRO A 40 -1.34 -7.89 2.12
C PRO A 40 -1.76 -9.16 1.39
N TYR A 41 -1.38 -10.35 1.86
CA TYR A 41 -1.70 -11.62 1.20
C TYR A 41 -3.05 -12.17 1.68
N PRO A 42 -3.96 -12.56 0.76
CA PRO A 42 -5.28 -13.06 1.13
C PRO A 42 -5.20 -14.38 1.90
N GLY A 43 -6.04 -14.54 2.93
CA GLY A 43 -6.13 -15.78 3.70
C GLY A 43 -5.10 -15.94 4.83
N VAL A 44 -4.13 -15.04 4.98
CA VAL A 44 -3.17 -15.07 6.10
C VAL A 44 -3.79 -14.54 7.39
N LEU A 45 -4.47 -13.40 7.30
CA LEU A 45 -5.16 -12.77 8.43
C LEU A 45 -6.65 -12.66 8.13
N PRO A 46 -7.54 -13.17 9.01
CA PRO A 46 -8.98 -13.17 8.75
C PRO A 46 -9.61 -11.77 8.82
N ASN A 47 -8.97 -10.83 9.51
CA ASN A 47 -9.45 -9.46 9.73
C ASN A 47 -8.76 -8.41 8.84
N ALA A 48 -7.77 -8.81 8.03
CA ALA A 48 -7.10 -7.88 7.12
C ALA A 48 -7.95 -7.64 5.87
N PRO A 49 -7.88 -6.45 5.24
CA PRO A 49 -8.66 -6.19 4.02
C PRO A 49 -8.30 -7.13 2.86
N ALA A 50 -7.12 -7.76 2.88
CA ALA A 50 -6.76 -8.78 1.91
C ALA A 50 -7.73 -9.97 1.92
N ALA A 51 -8.33 -10.32 3.07
CA ALA A 51 -9.36 -11.37 3.16
C ALA A 51 -10.71 -10.92 2.57
N CYS A 52 -10.98 -9.62 2.52
CA CYS A 52 -12.21 -9.03 1.97
C CYS A 52 -12.02 -8.50 0.54
N GLY A 53 -11.11 -9.07 -0.24
CA GLY A 53 -10.88 -8.61 -1.63
C GLY A 53 -10.39 -7.17 -1.74
N TYR A 54 -9.70 -6.66 -0.70
CA TYR A 54 -9.22 -5.29 -0.58
C TYR A 54 -10.33 -4.23 -0.53
N SER A 55 -11.56 -4.60 -0.13
CA SER A 55 -12.64 -3.64 0.11
C SER A 55 -12.49 -2.97 1.48
N GLY A 56 -12.66 -1.64 1.52
CA GLY A 56 -12.59 -0.86 2.76
C GLY A 56 -11.16 -0.55 3.23
N GLY A 57 -11.02 -0.15 4.49
CA GLY A 57 -9.72 0.21 5.06
C GLY A 57 -9.18 1.56 4.55
N PHE A 58 -7.86 1.65 4.39
CA PHE A 58 -7.19 2.87 3.93
C PHE A 58 -7.04 2.87 2.41
N ALA A 59 -7.78 3.75 1.73
CA ALA A 59 -7.82 3.79 0.27
C ALA A 59 -6.47 4.18 -0.35
N THR A 60 -6.12 3.51 -1.45
CA THR A 60 -4.88 3.76 -2.20
C THR A 60 -4.74 5.22 -2.66
N VAL A 61 -5.86 5.89 -2.98
CA VAL A 61 -5.88 7.30 -3.37
C VAL A 61 -5.46 8.23 -2.21
N LEU A 62 -5.82 7.88 -0.98
CA LEU A 62 -5.39 8.63 0.20
C LEU A 62 -3.90 8.41 0.48
N MET A 63 -3.40 7.19 0.27
CA MET A 63 -1.97 6.90 0.35
C MET A 63 -1.16 7.74 -0.65
N LEU A 64 -1.65 7.91 -1.88
CA LEU A 64 -1.03 8.77 -2.88
C LEU A 64 -1.00 10.24 -2.44
N LYS A 65 -2.09 10.74 -1.85
CA LYS A 65 -2.14 12.10 -1.31
C LYS A 65 -1.07 12.30 -0.22
N ASP A 66 -1.01 11.40 0.76
CA ASP A 66 -0.08 11.51 1.88
C ASP A 66 1.38 11.42 1.41
N LEU A 67 1.65 10.58 0.41
CA LEU A 67 2.96 10.48 -0.21
C LEU A 67 3.34 11.74 -1.02
N GLY A 68 2.37 12.39 -1.66
CA GLY A 68 2.55 13.69 -2.30
C GLY A 68 2.92 14.77 -1.29
N LEU A 69 2.24 14.80 -0.15
CA LEU A 69 2.55 15.71 0.95
C LEU A 69 3.93 15.43 1.56
N ALA A 70 4.30 14.16 1.76
CA ALA A 70 5.62 13.76 2.25
C ALA A 70 6.72 14.19 1.28
N THR A 71 6.53 14.01 -0.03
CA THR A 71 7.47 14.43 -1.07
C THR A 71 7.69 15.94 -1.04
N GLU A 72 6.61 16.72 -0.87
CA GLU A 72 6.72 18.17 -0.77
C GLU A 72 7.42 18.60 0.52
N ALA A 73 7.15 17.94 1.65
CA ALA A 73 7.85 18.19 2.91
C ALA A 73 9.35 17.89 2.83
N VAL A 74 9.74 16.77 2.20
CA VAL A 74 11.14 16.41 1.93
C VAL A 74 11.83 17.50 1.09
N ARG A 75 11.15 18.00 0.05
CA ARG A 75 11.64 19.08 -0.81
C ARG A 75 11.84 20.38 -0.03
N HIS A 76 10.91 20.71 0.87
CA HIS A 76 11.03 21.88 1.76
C HIS A 76 12.19 21.73 2.76
N ALA A 77 12.35 20.55 3.36
CA ALA A 77 13.38 20.28 4.35
C ALA A 77 14.79 20.07 3.75
N LYS A 78 14.89 20.02 2.41
CA LYS A 78 16.13 19.72 1.65
C LYS A 78 16.81 18.43 2.12
N GLN A 79 16.00 17.48 2.59
CA GLN A 79 16.50 16.17 3.00
C GLN A 79 16.49 15.22 1.80
N PRO A 80 17.44 14.28 1.72
CA PRO A 80 17.41 13.30 0.65
C PRO A 80 16.32 12.24 0.94
N GLY A 81 15.24 12.27 0.16
CA GLY A 81 14.15 11.29 0.22
C GLY A 81 14.44 10.05 -0.62
N TRP A 82 15.30 9.16 -0.13
CA TRP A 82 15.78 7.99 -0.89
C TRP A 82 14.69 6.96 -1.20
N LEU A 83 13.72 6.78 -0.30
CA LEU A 83 12.69 5.75 -0.39
C LEU A 83 11.26 6.33 -0.54
N ASP A 84 11.11 7.64 -0.34
CA ASP A 84 9.88 8.19 0.25
C ASP A 84 8.98 8.99 -0.71
N GLY A 85 9.14 8.86 -2.01
CA GLY A 85 8.28 9.64 -2.92
C GLY A 85 8.17 9.04 -4.29
N LYS A 86 9.27 9.02 -5.04
CA LYS A 86 9.19 8.73 -6.47
C LYS A 86 8.87 7.27 -6.77
N TYR A 87 9.64 6.32 -6.22
CA TYR A 87 9.46 4.90 -6.54
C TYR A 87 8.12 4.35 -6.05
N LEU A 88 7.72 4.73 -4.83
CA LEU A 88 6.46 4.30 -4.22
C LEU A 88 5.25 4.95 -4.93
N SER A 89 5.31 6.25 -5.26
CA SER A 89 4.21 6.91 -5.98
C SER A 89 4.07 6.40 -7.41
N ASP A 90 5.19 6.18 -8.11
CA ASP A 90 5.22 5.63 -9.47
C ASP A 90 4.62 4.22 -9.49
N SER A 91 4.98 3.38 -8.51
CA SER A 91 4.48 2.00 -8.41
C SER A 91 2.97 1.97 -8.15
N ILE A 92 2.48 2.79 -7.21
CA ILE A 92 1.05 2.88 -6.90
C ILE A 92 0.26 3.46 -8.09
N THR A 93 0.79 4.51 -8.73
CA THR A 93 0.16 5.15 -9.89
C THR A 93 0.11 4.19 -11.09
N SER A 94 1.18 3.43 -11.30
CA SER A 94 1.27 2.41 -12.35
C SER A 94 0.33 1.22 -12.11
N TRP A 95 0.11 0.84 -10.84
CA TRP A 95 -0.90 -0.15 -10.50
C TRP A 95 -2.33 0.38 -10.73
N ALA A 96 -2.58 1.64 -10.33
CA ALA A 96 -3.88 2.28 -10.50
C ALA A 96 -4.25 2.42 -11.99
N SER A 97 -3.30 2.83 -12.85
CA SER A 97 -3.54 2.96 -14.29
C SER A 97 -3.81 1.61 -14.97
N ARG A 98 -3.18 0.53 -14.52
CA ARG A 98 -3.39 -0.83 -15.05
C ARG A 98 -4.72 -1.46 -14.66
N ARG A 99 -5.30 -1.12 -13.51
CA ARG A 99 -6.60 -1.64 -13.06
C ARG A 99 -7.80 -0.80 -13.48
N LEU A 100 -7.63 0.51 -13.67
CA LEU A 100 -8.76 1.44 -13.90
C LEU A 100 -9.07 1.76 -15.36
N HIS A 101 -8.25 1.35 -16.35
CA HIS A 101 -8.43 1.75 -17.77
C HIS A 101 -8.68 3.27 -17.97
N THR A 102 -8.18 4.12 -17.07
CA THR A 102 -8.31 5.58 -17.18
C THR A 102 -7.05 6.18 -17.79
N PRO A 103 -7.13 6.88 -18.94
CA PRO A 103 -6.00 7.53 -19.56
C PRO A 103 -5.81 8.93 -18.99
N ALA A 104 -5.31 9.05 -17.76
CA ALA A 104 -4.80 10.34 -17.27
C ALA A 104 -3.86 10.13 -16.07
N PRO A 105 -2.76 10.90 -15.98
CA PRO A 105 -2.01 11.00 -14.73
C PRO A 105 -2.98 11.54 -13.67
N VAL A 106 -3.13 10.84 -12.56
CA VAL A 106 -3.92 11.33 -11.43
C VAL A 106 -3.13 12.47 -10.79
N THR A 107 -3.25 13.68 -11.33
CA THR A 107 -2.83 14.91 -10.64
C THR A 107 -3.78 15.11 -9.47
N ILE A 108 -3.41 14.59 -8.31
CA ILE A 108 -4.07 14.90 -7.04
C ILE A 108 -3.75 16.36 -6.72
N ASP A 109 -4.73 17.25 -6.89
CA ASP A 109 -4.63 18.63 -6.45
C ASP A 109 -4.63 18.69 -4.92
N CYS A 110 -3.46 18.98 -4.35
CA CYS A 110 -3.25 19.10 -2.89
C CYS A 110 -4.05 20.24 -2.23
N ARG A 111 -4.78 21.09 -2.98
CA ARG A 111 -5.59 22.20 -2.45
C ARG A 111 -7.11 22.02 -2.55
N ALA A 112 -7.61 20.94 -3.16
CA ALA A 112 -9.04 20.78 -3.35
C ALA A 112 -9.76 20.25 -2.07
N PRO A 113 -10.88 20.88 -1.63
CA PRO A 113 -11.74 20.32 -0.60
C PRO A 113 -12.53 19.12 -1.16
N PHE A 114 -12.40 17.97 -0.50
CA PHE A 114 -12.97 16.68 -0.89
C PHE A 114 -14.49 16.74 -1.20
N PRO A 115 -14.96 16.15 -2.32
CA PRO A 115 -16.32 15.65 -2.42
C PRO A 115 -16.33 14.11 -2.40
N GLY A 116 -17.02 13.55 -1.41
CA GLY A 116 -17.79 12.32 -1.55
C GLY A 116 -17.03 10.99 -1.66
N CYS A 117 -16.81 10.32 -0.52
CA CYS A 117 -16.81 8.86 -0.49
C CYS A 117 -17.30 8.38 0.87
N ARG A 118 -18.63 8.46 1.07
CA ARG A 118 -19.33 7.82 2.18
C ARG A 118 -19.74 6.44 1.67
N MET A 119 -19.08 5.38 2.16
CA MET A 119 -19.55 4.00 2.00
C MET A 119 -19.56 3.34 3.38
N SER A 120 -20.76 3.29 3.95
CA SER A 120 -21.13 2.50 5.11
C SER A 120 -21.28 1.04 4.66
N CYS A 121 -20.63 0.10 5.34
CA CYS A 121 -20.94 -1.33 5.19
C CYS A 121 -22.20 -1.66 5.99
N HIS A 122 -23.13 -2.39 5.35
CA HIS A 122 -24.11 -3.25 6.01
C HIS A 122 -23.53 -4.66 6.11
#